data_AF-A0A927KV71-F1
#
_entry.id   AF-A0A927KV71-F1
#
_cell.length_a   1.000
_cell.length_b   1.000
_cell.length_c   1.000
_cell.angle_alpha   90.00
_cell.angle_beta   90.00
_cell.angle_gamma   90.00
#
_symmetry.space_group_name_H-M   'P 1'
#
loop_
_entity.id
_entity.type
_entity.pdbx_description
1 polymer ?
#
loop_
_entity_poly.entity_id
_entity_poly.type
_entity_poly.pdbx_seq_one_letter_code
_entity_poly.pdbx_strand_id
1 'polypeptide(L)'
;MMYKANKFTRTALSALVLSIGAVSAPAVSQAQQAAAPAGAPPLGWFKTCSKQEDNDVCVVQNVVLAQNGQMITAVGLISVTGKVNRKILQVSVPSARLIPPGVMMQIDGAKGVQLDYAVCLPDKCTAEVPLTDAMIASLKKGNEVVFTSINFRRAPNPIKIALNGFTGAYDGEAISQSQLAESQRTLQEGMQKKAEEARKKLEAAQEAAKTAPAQ
;
A
#
# COMPACT_ATOMS: atom_id res chain seq x y z
N MET A 1 63.42 22.36 -5.05
CA MET A 1 64.11 21.12 -4.65
C MET A 1 63.74 20.02 -5.63
N MET A 2 64.71 19.63 -6.45
CA MET A 2 64.64 18.52 -7.41
C MET A 2 64.67 17.17 -6.67
N TYR A 3 63.91 16.16 -7.12
CA TYR A 3 64.32 14.74 -7.14
C TYR A 3 63.42 14.00 -8.16
N LYS A 4 63.87 13.93 -9.41
CA LYS A 4 64.42 12.73 -10.10
C LYS A 4 63.37 11.68 -10.48
N ALA A 5 62.96 11.74 -11.75
CA ALA A 5 62.37 10.63 -12.48
C ALA A 5 63.38 9.48 -12.61
N ASN A 6 62.94 8.24 -12.41
CA ASN A 6 63.72 7.07 -12.80
C ASN A 6 62.89 6.16 -13.70
N LYS A 7 63.37 6.03 -14.94
CA LYS A 7 62.89 5.07 -15.94
C LYS A 7 63.42 3.69 -15.56
N PHE A 8 62.55 2.69 -15.48
CA PHE A 8 62.94 1.30 -15.66
C PHE A 8 61.94 0.61 -16.57
N THR A 9 62.32 0.52 -17.84
CA THR A 9 61.79 -0.40 -18.84
C THR A 9 62.32 -1.80 -18.53
N ARG A 10 61.44 -2.78 -18.30
CA ARG A 10 61.72 -4.19 -18.63
C ARG A 10 60.42 -4.91 -19.04
N THR A 11 60.44 -5.31 -20.30
CA THR A 11 59.54 -6.18 -21.03
C THR A 11 59.48 -7.58 -20.42
N ALA A 12 58.28 -8.17 -20.32
CA ALA A 12 58.07 -9.62 -20.45
C ALA A 12 56.60 -9.91 -20.80
N LEU A 13 56.42 -10.94 -21.62
CA LEU A 13 55.29 -11.27 -22.46
C LEU A 13 54.34 -12.30 -21.79
N SER A 14 53.09 -12.30 -22.23
CA SER A 14 52.14 -13.45 -22.29
C SER A 14 51.40 -13.88 -21.02
N ALA A 15 50.06 -13.76 -21.02
CA ALA A 15 49.16 -14.86 -21.39
C ALA A 15 47.67 -14.50 -21.19
N LEU A 16 46.93 -14.51 -22.31
CA LEU A 16 45.61 -15.14 -22.49
C LEU A 16 44.50 -14.87 -21.44
N VAL A 17 43.69 -13.82 -21.61
CA VAL A 17 42.33 -13.83 -21.02
C VAL A 17 41.32 -12.97 -21.80
N LEU A 18 40.13 -13.57 -21.98
CA LEU A 18 38.80 -12.97 -22.15
C LEU A 18 38.44 -12.25 -23.46
N SER A 19 37.66 -12.95 -24.28
CA SER A 19 36.53 -12.33 -24.98
C SER A 19 35.42 -13.35 -25.19
N ILE A 20 34.68 -13.65 -24.11
CA ILE A 20 33.32 -14.18 -24.22
C ILE A 20 32.43 -12.95 -24.43
N GLY A 21 31.80 -12.87 -25.60
CA GLY A 21 30.86 -11.81 -25.93
C GLY A 21 29.70 -11.78 -24.95
N ALA A 22 29.60 -10.71 -24.18
CA ALA A 22 28.40 -10.39 -23.43
C ALA A 22 27.31 -9.92 -24.41
N VAL A 23 26.44 -10.82 -24.82
CA VAL A 23 25.15 -10.43 -25.42
C VAL A 23 24.30 -9.90 -24.26
N SER A 24 24.36 -8.59 -24.04
CA SER A 24 23.43 -7.88 -23.18
C SER A 24 22.05 -7.89 -23.84
N ALA A 25 21.24 -8.90 -23.52
CA ALA A 25 19.80 -8.82 -23.72
C ALA A 25 19.23 -7.75 -22.76
N PRO A 26 18.32 -6.87 -23.22
CA PRO A 26 17.74 -5.87 -22.34
C PRO A 26 16.88 -6.60 -21.30
N ALA A 27 17.23 -6.43 -20.03
CA ALA A 27 16.38 -6.82 -18.92
C ALA A 27 15.09 -6.00 -19.02
N VAL A 28 14.06 -6.60 -19.62
CA VAL A 28 12.69 -6.09 -19.54
C VAL A 28 12.31 -6.25 -18.07
N SER A 29 12.40 -5.16 -17.33
CA SER A 29 11.97 -5.07 -15.94
C SER A 29 10.49 -5.40 -15.87
N GLN A 30 10.16 -6.68 -15.66
CA GLN A 30 8.83 -7.10 -15.27
C GLN A 30 8.61 -6.57 -13.86
N ALA A 31 7.96 -5.40 -13.76
CA ALA A 31 7.26 -5.02 -12.56
C ALA A 31 6.15 -6.07 -12.35
N GLN A 32 6.50 -7.13 -11.63
CA GLN A 32 5.54 -8.08 -11.10
C GLN A 32 4.67 -7.29 -10.12
N GLN A 33 3.51 -6.82 -10.59
CA GLN A 33 2.45 -6.35 -9.71
C GLN A 33 2.07 -7.56 -8.84
N ALA A 34 2.63 -7.62 -7.64
CA ALA A 34 2.32 -8.67 -6.69
C ALA A 34 0.81 -8.63 -6.46
N ALA A 35 0.18 -9.76 -6.79
CA ALA A 35 -1.17 -10.08 -6.39
C ALA A 35 -1.39 -9.70 -4.92
N ALA A 36 -2.41 -8.88 -4.62
CA ALA A 36 -2.78 -8.67 -3.23
C ALA A 36 -3.14 -10.05 -2.61
N PRO A 37 -2.62 -10.39 -1.42
CA PRO A 37 -2.90 -11.68 -0.80
C PRO A 37 -4.41 -11.89 -0.62
N ALA A 38 -4.88 -13.13 -0.72
CA ALA A 38 -6.28 -13.48 -0.52
C ALA A 38 -6.76 -12.96 0.85
N GLY A 39 -7.86 -12.21 0.89
CA GLY A 39 -8.36 -11.55 2.10
C GLY A 39 -7.84 -10.13 2.34
N ALA A 40 -6.99 -9.58 1.46
CA ALA A 40 -6.61 -8.17 1.52
C ALA A 40 -7.84 -7.25 1.33
N PRO A 41 -7.88 -6.10 2.02
CA PRO A 41 -8.93 -5.11 1.82
C PRO A 41 -8.92 -4.59 0.38
N PRO A 42 -10.08 -4.15 -0.15
CA PRO A 42 -10.15 -3.44 -1.42
C PRO A 42 -9.14 -2.29 -1.48
N LEU A 43 -8.58 -2.08 -2.67
CA LEU A 43 -7.68 -0.96 -2.91
C LEU A 43 -8.48 0.35 -2.95
N GLY A 44 -7.98 1.37 -2.25
CA GLY A 44 -8.60 2.69 -2.23
C GLY A 44 -9.76 2.79 -1.25
N TRP A 45 -10.63 3.77 -1.48
CA TRP A 45 -11.79 4.03 -0.64
C TRP A 45 -12.96 3.11 -0.99
N PHE A 46 -13.56 2.51 0.01
CA PHE A 46 -14.74 1.68 -0.15
C PHE A 46 -15.68 1.82 1.06
N LYS A 47 -16.95 1.47 0.86
CA LYS A 47 -17.96 1.52 1.91
C LYS A 47 -18.49 0.13 2.19
N THR A 48 -18.67 -0.17 3.47
CA THR A 48 -19.32 -1.39 3.94
C THR A 48 -20.37 -1.01 4.95
N CYS A 49 -21.53 -1.65 4.92
CA CYS A 49 -22.58 -1.46 5.92
C CYS A 49 -22.97 -2.82 6.50
N SER A 50 -23.21 -2.85 7.80
CA SER A 50 -23.73 -4.02 8.50
C SER A 50 -24.75 -3.59 9.54
N LYS A 51 -25.70 -4.47 9.82
CA LYS A 51 -26.66 -4.28 10.90
C LYS A 51 -26.08 -4.85 12.19
N GLN A 52 -26.02 -4.04 13.24
CA GLN A 52 -25.59 -4.43 14.58
C GLN A 52 -26.74 -4.14 15.55
N GLU A 53 -27.41 -5.21 15.99
CA GLU A 53 -28.62 -5.12 16.82
C GLU A 53 -29.67 -4.20 16.16
N ASP A 54 -30.03 -3.10 16.83
CA ASP A 54 -30.99 -2.10 16.38
C ASP A 54 -30.34 -0.89 15.69
N ASN A 55 -29.06 -0.99 15.31
CA ASN A 55 -28.33 0.06 14.63
C ASN A 55 -27.76 -0.41 13.29
N ASP A 56 -27.76 0.47 12.31
CA ASP A 56 -27.02 0.31 11.06
C ASP A 56 -25.66 0.97 11.21
N VAL A 57 -24.60 0.22 10.92
CA VAL A 57 -23.21 0.66 11.01
C VAL A 57 -22.61 0.66 9.62
N CYS A 58 -22.36 1.86 9.08
CA CYS A 58 -21.69 2.05 7.81
C CYS A 58 -20.29 2.62 8.03
N VAL A 59 -19.31 2.04 7.34
CA VAL A 59 -17.90 2.45 7.41
C VAL A 59 -17.41 2.74 6.01
N VAL A 60 -16.96 3.98 5.79
CA VAL A 60 -16.19 4.36 4.60
C VAL A 60 -14.72 4.31 4.98
N GLN A 61 -13.95 3.46 4.33
CA GLN A 61 -12.61 3.11 4.80
C GLN A 61 -11.59 2.98 3.68
N ASN A 62 -10.33 3.12 4.07
CA ASN A 62 -9.16 2.89 3.24
C ASN A 62 -8.04 2.32 4.13
N VAL A 63 -7.39 1.27 3.66
CA VAL A 63 -6.33 0.57 4.40
C VAL A 63 -5.04 0.60 3.59
N VAL A 64 -4.01 1.19 4.18
CA VAL A 64 -2.66 1.24 3.62
C VAL A 64 -1.86 0.09 4.19
N LEU A 65 -1.40 -0.81 3.31
CA LEU A 65 -0.55 -1.94 3.65
C LEU A 65 0.89 -1.68 3.20
N ALA A 66 1.85 -2.21 3.95
CA ALA A 66 3.23 -2.36 3.52
C ALA A 66 3.34 -3.49 2.49
N GLN A 67 4.50 -3.58 1.81
CA GLN A 67 4.76 -4.63 0.82
C GLN A 67 4.68 -6.05 1.39
N ASN A 68 4.97 -6.20 2.69
CA ASN A 68 4.85 -7.46 3.41
C ASN A 68 3.42 -7.76 3.92
N GLY A 69 2.43 -6.93 3.56
CA GLY A 69 1.03 -7.08 3.97
C GLY A 69 0.70 -6.52 5.35
N GLN A 70 1.67 -5.96 6.09
CA GLN A 70 1.42 -5.36 7.40
C GLN A 70 0.64 -4.04 7.25
N MET A 71 -0.35 -3.82 8.11
CA MET A 71 -1.09 -2.55 8.15
C MET A 71 -0.18 -1.40 8.59
N ILE A 72 -0.10 -0.37 7.74
CA ILE A 72 0.59 0.90 8.02
C ILE A 72 -0.40 1.89 8.62
N THR A 73 -1.59 2.02 8.02
CA THR A 73 -2.68 2.86 8.54
C THR A 73 -4.01 2.34 8.02
N ALA A 74 -5.03 2.33 8.88
CA ALA A 74 -6.41 2.12 8.46
C ALA A 74 -7.26 3.31 8.88
N VAL A 75 -8.00 3.88 7.95
CA VAL A 75 -8.89 5.03 8.17
C VAL A 75 -10.31 4.56 8.00
N GLY A 76 -11.20 4.90 8.93
CA GLY A 76 -12.61 4.55 8.89
C GLY A 76 -13.48 5.71 9.34
N LEU A 77 -14.38 6.17 8.47
CA LEU A 77 -15.46 7.07 8.81
C LEU A 77 -16.67 6.21 9.16
N ILE A 78 -16.94 6.06 10.45
CA ILE A 78 -17.97 5.17 10.98
C ILE A 78 -19.20 6.03 11.27
N SER A 79 -20.32 5.68 10.64
CA SER A 79 -21.64 6.24 10.91
C SER A 79 -22.52 5.14 11.50
N VAL A 80 -23.02 5.39 12.70
CA VAL A 80 -24.00 4.54 13.39
C VAL A 80 -25.33 5.29 13.39
N THR A 81 -26.37 4.66 12.90
CA THR A 81 -27.73 5.20 12.84
C THR A 81 -28.73 4.18 13.38
N GLY A 82 -29.72 4.63 14.15
CA GLY A 82 -30.70 3.74 14.79
C GLY A 82 -31.07 4.25 16.18
N LYS A 83 -30.98 3.37 17.18
CA LYS A 83 -31.15 3.75 18.60
C LYS A 83 -30.11 4.77 19.05
N VAL A 84 -28.88 4.64 18.58
CA VAL A 84 -27.82 5.63 18.80
C VAL A 84 -27.39 6.22 17.47
N ASN A 85 -27.16 7.53 17.48
CA ASN A 85 -26.71 8.27 16.30
C ASN A 85 -25.33 8.86 16.60
N ARG A 86 -24.30 8.33 15.94
CA ARG A 86 -22.90 8.72 16.17
C ARG A 86 -22.15 8.67 14.85
N LYS A 87 -21.32 9.68 14.62
CA LYS A 87 -20.35 9.70 13.52
C LYS A 87 -18.96 9.94 14.08
N ILE A 88 -18.02 9.04 13.79
CA ILE A 88 -16.61 9.19 14.20
C ILE A 88 -15.68 8.94 13.04
N LEU A 89 -14.56 9.65 13.04
CA LEU A 89 -13.40 9.33 12.23
C LEU A 89 -12.45 8.53 13.12
N GLN A 90 -12.12 7.33 12.69
CA GLN A 90 -11.19 6.44 13.36
C GLN A 90 -9.94 6.25 12.48
N VAL A 91 -8.76 6.37 13.10
CA VAL A 91 -7.48 6.13 12.43
C VAL A 91 -6.67 5.16 13.27
N SER A 92 -6.41 3.98 12.71
CA SER A 92 -5.52 2.99 13.31
C SER A 92 -4.12 3.11 12.73
N VAL A 93 -3.12 3.07 13.61
CA VAL A 93 -1.68 3.06 13.26
C VAL A 93 -0.98 1.95 14.05
N PRO A 94 0.24 1.52 13.65
CA PRO A 94 1.04 0.58 14.42
C PRO A 94 1.24 1.02 15.86
N SER A 95 1.51 0.06 16.75
CA SER A 95 1.84 0.33 18.15
C SER A 95 3.16 1.12 18.32
N ALA A 96 3.56 1.33 19.57
CA ALA A 96 4.75 2.11 19.95
C ALA A 96 4.72 3.58 19.46
N ARG A 97 3.55 4.22 19.59
CA ARG A 97 3.34 5.65 19.33
C ARG A 97 3.31 6.46 20.62
N LEU A 98 3.72 7.72 20.54
CA LEU A 98 3.55 8.66 21.65
C LEU A 98 2.09 9.06 21.73
N ILE A 99 1.52 8.88 22.92
CA ILE A 99 0.08 9.11 23.15
C ILE A 99 -0.27 10.61 23.14
N PRO A 100 0.44 11.52 23.86
CA PRO A 100 0.00 12.90 23.98
C PRO A 100 -0.13 13.69 22.65
N PRO A 101 0.75 13.50 21.64
CA PRO A 101 0.58 14.16 20.34
C PRO A 101 -0.57 13.64 19.49
N GLY A 102 -1.12 12.46 19.81
CA GLY A 102 -2.15 11.81 19.00
C GLY A 102 -1.73 11.52 17.56
N VAL A 103 -2.71 11.51 16.66
CA VAL A 103 -2.51 11.49 15.22
C VAL A 103 -2.94 12.83 14.63
N MET A 104 -2.05 13.51 13.92
CA MET A 104 -2.39 14.75 13.23
C MET A 104 -2.94 14.44 11.83
N MET A 105 -4.16 14.90 11.54
CA MET A 105 -4.77 14.83 10.22
C MET A 105 -4.67 16.17 9.50
N GLN A 106 -4.19 16.19 8.26
CA GLN A 106 -4.15 17.37 7.40
C GLN A 106 -4.70 17.04 6.02
N ILE A 107 -5.56 17.90 5.48
CA ILE A 107 -6.10 17.76 4.11
C ILE A 107 -5.46 18.84 3.25
N ASP A 108 -4.79 18.45 2.16
CA ASP A 108 -4.11 19.36 1.22
C ASP A 108 -3.20 20.43 1.88
N GLY A 109 -2.54 20.08 2.98
CA GLY A 109 -1.66 20.99 3.71
C GLY A 109 -2.37 22.08 4.54
N ALA A 110 -3.71 22.01 4.67
CA ALA A 110 -4.46 22.88 5.55
C ALA A 110 -4.09 22.69 7.04
N LYS A 111 -4.69 23.52 7.90
CA LYS A 111 -4.51 23.41 9.36
C LYS A 111 -4.88 22.00 9.82
N GLY A 112 -3.97 21.39 10.58
CA GLY A 112 -4.16 20.04 11.09
C GLY A 112 -5.21 19.94 12.20
N VAL A 113 -5.87 18.79 12.24
CA VAL A 113 -6.78 18.36 13.30
C VAL A 113 -6.09 17.25 14.07
N GLN A 114 -5.94 17.40 15.39
CA GLN A 114 -5.43 16.34 16.24
C GLN A 114 -6.55 15.34 16.55
N LEU A 115 -6.25 14.06 16.38
CA LEU A 115 -7.08 12.94 16.80
C LEU A 115 -6.41 12.31 18.03
N ASP A 116 -7.12 12.26 19.13
CA ASP A 116 -6.59 11.66 20.36
C ASP A 116 -6.72 10.14 20.32
N TYR A 117 -5.74 9.45 20.88
CA TYR A 117 -5.79 7.99 21.00
C TYR A 117 -6.91 7.57 21.97
N ALA A 118 -7.89 6.84 21.45
CA ALA A 118 -8.94 6.23 22.25
C ALA A 118 -8.44 4.96 22.94
N VAL A 119 -7.63 4.15 22.23
CA VAL A 119 -7.07 2.90 22.76
C VAL A 119 -5.78 2.52 22.04
N CYS A 120 -4.83 1.95 22.79
CA CYS A 120 -3.64 1.31 22.25
C CYS A 120 -3.58 -0.15 22.71
N LEU A 121 -3.71 -1.07 21.76
CA LEU A 121 -3.54 -2.50 21.93
C LEU A 121 -2.13 -2.93 21.44
N PRO A 122 -1.66 -4.15 21.76
CA PRO A 122 -0.32 -4.59 21.36
C PRO A 122 -0.06 -4.53 19.84
N ASP A 123 -1.10 -4.76 19.03
CA ASP A 123 -1.04 -4.76 17.57
C ASP A 123 -1.16 -3.35 16.96
N LYS A 124 -1.98 -2.48 17.55
CA LYS A 124 -2.27 -1.15 16.99
C LYS A 124 -2.75 -0.12 18.02
N CYS A 125 -2.55 1.14 17.69
CA CYS A 125 -3.17 2.28 18.37
C CYS A 125 -4.27 2.89 17.49
N THR A 126 -5.42 3.18 18.09
CA THR A 126 -6.60 3.72 17.43
C THR A 126 -6.89 5.12 17.96
N ALA A 127 -6.85 6.12 17.08
CA ALA A 127 -7.22 7.49 17.37
C ALA A 127 -8.63 7.79 16.83
N GLU A 128 -9.39 8.60 17.57
CA GLU A 128 -10.77 8.93 17.23
C GLU A 128 -11.04 10.43 17.38
N VAL A 129 -11.94 10.93 16.53
CA VAL A 129 -12.52 12.28 16.67
C VAL A 129 -13.96 12.24 16.18
N PRO A 130 -14.87 13.05 16.76
CA PRO A 130 -16.20 13.25 16.18
C PRO A 130 -16.10 13.66 14.71
N LEU A 131 -16.79 12.94 13.84
CA LEU A 131 -16.79 13.23 12.41
C LEU A 131 -17.80 14.33 12.12
N THR A 132 -17.31 15.50 11.70
CA THR A 132 -18.14 16.66 11.38
C THR A 132 -18.45 16.73 9.88
N ASP A 133 -19.57 17.36 9.53
CA ASP A 133 -19.94 17.58 8.13
C ASP A 133 -18.91 18.45 7.39
N ALA A 134 -18.26 19.39 8.09
CA ALA A 134 -17.17 20.20 7.55
C ALA A 134 -15.93 19.36 7.19
N MET A 135 -15.58 18.37 8.01
CA MET A 135 -14.50 17.42 7.71
C MET A 135 -14.86 16.56 6.49
N ILE A 136 -16.08 16.03 6.44
CA ILE A 136 -16.57 15.24 5.29
C ILE A 136 -16.51 16.09 4.01
N ALA A 137 -17.00 17.33 4.05
CA ALA A 137 -16.96 18.23 2.90
C ALA A 137 -15.52 18.54 2.46
N SER A 138 -14.58 18.67 3.40
CA SER A 138 -13.17 18.87 3.11
C SER A 138 -12.55 17.63 2.46
N LEU A 139 -12.84 16.43 2.96
CA LEU A 139 -12.37 15.17 2.38
C LEU A 139 -12.94 14.94 0.97
N LYS A 140 -14.20 15.33 0.71
CA LYS A 140 -14.82 15.22 -0.61
C LYS A 140 -14.19 16.15 -1.66
N LYS A 141 -13.74 17.32 -1.24
CA LYS A 141 -13.14 18.34 -2.11
C LYS A 141 -11.63 18.18 -2.27
N GLY A 142 -10.98 17.55 -1.28
CA GLY A 142 -9.53 17.48 -1.22
C GLY A 142 -8.93 16.43 -2.16
N ASN A 143 -7.62 16.51 -2.35
CA ASN A 143 -6.87 15.59 -3.20
C ASN A 143 -6.11 14.55 -2.38
N GLU A 144 -5.55 14.96 -1.25
CA GLU A 144 -4.78 14.12 -0.34
C GLU A 144 -5.11 14.44 1.12
N VAL A 145 -5.16 13.39 1.94
CA VAL A 145 -5.14 13.50 3.40
C VAL A 145 -3.85 12.88 3.93
N VAL A 146 -3.21 13.55 4.88
CA VAL A 146 -1.98 13.11 5.53
C VAL A 146 -2.28 12.85 7.01
N PHE A 147 -1.99 11.63 7.46
CA PHE A 147 -2.05 11.25 8.87
C PHE A 147 -0.64 11.11 9.41
N THR A 148 -0.28 11.94 10.38
CA THR A 148 1.06 11.93 10.99
C THR A 148 0.96 11.45 12.42
N SER A 149 1.58 10.30 12.70
CA SER A 149 1.76 9.78 14.05
C SER A 149 3.22 9.96 14.48
N ILE A 150 3.49 10.02 15.78
CA ILE A 150 4.86 10.15 16.31
C ILE A 150 5.22 8.85 17.04
N ASN A 151 6.35 8.23 16.67
CA ASN A 151 6.80 7.00 17.33
C ASN A 151 7.51 7.27 18.67
N PHE A 152 7.78 6.21 19.45
CA PHE A 152 8.47 6.32 20.75
C PHE A 152 9.85 6.99 20.70
N ARG A 153 10.49 7.06 19.52
CA ARG A 153 11.75 7.79 19.29
C ARG A 153 11.54 9.26 18.93
N ARG A 154 10.32 9.78 19.09
CA ARG A 154 9.92 11.15 18.72
C ARG A 154 10.06 11.45 17.22
N ALA A 155 10.10 10.44 16.37
CA ALA A 155 10.16 10.63 14.93
C ALA A 155 8.73 10.67 14.34
N PRO A 156 8.39 11.69 13.52
CA PRO A 156 7.11 11.74 12.82
C PRO A 156 7.06 10.68 11.71
N ASN A 157 5.86 10.13 11.49
CA ASN A 157 5.56 9.14 10.47
C ASN A 157 4.35 9.60 9.66
N PRO A 158 4.54 10.43 8.63
CA PRO A 158 3.45 10.94 7.78
C PRO A 158 3.03 9.88 6.76
N ILE A 159 1.74 9.53 6.78
CA ILE A 159 1.13 8.60 5.83
C ILE A 159 0.17 9.38 4.94
N LYS A 160 0.47 9.39 3.64
CA LYS A 160 -0.32 10.06 2.61
C LYS A 160 -1.36 9.11 2.03
N ILE A 161 -2.60 9.57 1.93
CA ILE A 161 -3.70 8.82 1.35
C ILE A 161 -4.39 9.73 0.34
N ALA A 162 -4.43 9.28 -0.92
CA ALA A 162 -5.18 9.96 -1.96
C ALA A 162 -6.68 9.92 -1.65
N LEU A 163 -7.38 11.02 -1.92
CA LEU A 163 -8.83 11.14 -1.74
C LEU A 163 -9.60 10.79 -3.03
N ASN A 164 -8.91 10.27 -4.05
CA ASN A 164 -9.55 9.78 -5.26
C ASN A 164 -10.55 8.66 -4.93
N GLY A 165 -11.77 8.80 -5.45
CA GLY A 165 -12.85 7.85 -5.17
C GLY A 165 -13.49 7.97 -3.77
N PHE A 166 -12.99 8.83 -2.87
CA PHE A 166 -13.59 9.02 -1.54
C PHE A 166 -15.06 9.44 -1.62
N THR A 167 -15.37 10.46 -2.44
CA THR A 167 -16.74 10.95 -2.61
C THR A 167 -17.68 9.85 -3.12
N GLY A 168 -17.24 9.10 -4.12
CA GLY A 168 -18.00 7.97 -4.67
C GLY A 168 -18.22 6.87 -3.64
N ALA A 169 -17.21 6.53 -2.85
CA ALA A 169 -17.36 5.55 -1.76
C ALA A 169 -18.29 6.06 -0.65
N TYR A 170 -18.20 7.35 -0.28
CA TYR A 170 -19.00 7.92 0.80
C TYR A 170 -20.48 8.00 0.44
N ASP A 171 -20.79 8.54 -0.74
CA ASP A 171 -22.16 8.76 -1.23
C ASP A 171 -22.76 7.51 -1.86
N GLY A 172 -21.93 6.58 -2.35
CA GLY A 172 -22.35 5.37 -3.02
C GLY A 172 -22.90 4.27 -2.11
N GLU A 173 -23.30 3.17 -2.77
CA GLU A 173 -23.75 1.96 -2.10
C GLU A 173 -22.59 1.24 -1.41
N ALA A 174 -22.93 0.54 -0.33
CA ALA A 174 -21.97 -0.32 0.34
C ALA A 174 -21.68 -1.55 -0.52
N ILE A 175 -20.41 -1.94 -0.57
CA ILE A 175 -20.01 -3.22 -1.11
C ILE A 175 -20.47 -4.29 -0.11
N SER A 176 -21.25 -5.26 -0.57
CA SER A 176 -21.67 -6.37 0.28
C SER A 176 -20.52 -7.35 0.54
N GLN A 177 -20.60 -8.11 1.62
CA GLN A 177 -19.62 -9.18 1.89
C GLN A 177 -19.58 -10.21 0.74
N SER A 178 -20.71 -10.48 0.10
CA SER A 178 -20.77 -11.39 -1.05
C SER A 178 -20.03 -10.83 -2.27
N GLN A 179 -20.16 -9.52 -2.54
CA GLN A 179 -19.44 -8.86 -3.64
C GLN A 179 -17.93 -8.85 -3.40
N LEU A 180 -17.49 -8.64 -2.15
CA LEU A 180 -16.07 -8.73 -1.80
C LEU A 180 -15.53 -10.15 -1.97
N ALA A 181 -16.25 -11.15 -1.47
CA ALA A 181 -15.85 -12.55 -1.60
C ALA A 181 -15.81 -13.01 -3.06
N GLU A 182 -16.80 -12.62 -3.87
CA GLU A 182 -16.85 -12.94 -5.29
C GLU A 182 -15.74 -12.24 -6.07
N SER A 183 -15.54 -10.94 -5.85
CA SER A 183 -14.44 -10.20 -6.48
C SER A 183 -13.08 -10.81 -6.11
N GLN A 184 -12.87 -11.19 -4.85
CA GLN A 184 -11.66 -11.89 -4.41
C GLN A 184 -11.51 -13.25 -5.07
N ARG A 185 -12.59 -14.01 -5.28
CA ARG A 185 -12.56 -15.32 -5.96
C ARG A 185 -12.18 -15.16 -7.43
N THR A 186 -12.84 -14.24 -8.14
CA THR A 186 -12.57 -13.96 -9.55
C THR A 186 -11.13 -13.50 -9.78
N LEU A 187 -10.59 -12.66 -8.88
CA LEU A 187 -9.20 -12.24 -8.95
C LEU A 187 -8.24 -13.44 -8.78
N GLN A 188 -8.51 -14.33 -7.82
CA GLN A 188 -7.70 -15.53 -7.59
C GLN A 188 -7.71 -16.47 -8.79
N GLU A 189 -8.89 -16.77 -9.34
CA GLU A 189 -9.06 -17.60 -10.54
C GLU A 189 -8.34 -16.99 -11.75
N GLY A 190 -8.46 -15.68 -11.95
CA GLY A 190 -7.79 -14.95 -13.03
C GLY A 190 -6.26 -14.99 -12.93
N MET A 191 -5.72 -14.89 -11.71
CA MET A 191 -4.27 -14.97 -11.49
C MET A 191 -3.73 -16.39 -11.70
N GLN A 192 -4.46 -17.42 -11.25
CA GLN A 192 -4.09 -18.82 -11.49
C GLN A 192 -4.07 -19.12 -12.99
N LYS A 193 -5.09 -18.70 -13.73
CA LYS A 193 -5.16 -18.89 -15.17
C LYS A 193 -4.00 -18.21 -15.90
N LYS A 194 -3.69 -16.96 -15.55
CA LYS A 194 -2.54 -16.23 -16.13
C LYS A 194 -1.20 -16.90 -15.80
N ALA A 195 -1.04 -17.41 -14.58
CA ALA A 195 0.17 -18.13 -14.17
C ALA A 195 0.36 -19.43 -14.97
N GLU A 196 -0.72 -20.18 -15.20
CA GLU A 196 -0.69 -21.40 -16.02
C GLU A 196 -0.37 -21.09 -17.49
N GLU A 197 -0.99 -20.05 -18.06
CA GLU A 197 -0.72 -19.59 -19.42
C GLU A 197 0.74 -19.14 -19.58
N ALA A 198 1.29 -18.41 -18.59
CA ALA A 198 2.69 -18.02 -18.58
C ALA A 198 3.62 -19.24 -18.50
N ARG A 199 3.30 -20.23 -17.65
CA ARG A 199 4.06 -21.49 -17.54
C ARG A 199 4.11 -22.22 -18.87
N LYS A 200 2.96 -22.42 -19.53
CA LYS A 200 2.90 -23.09 -20.84
C LYS A 200 3.69 -22.36 -21.91
N LYS A 201 3.66 -21.03 -21.92
CA LYS A 201 4.46 -20.21 -22.85
C LYS A 201 5.96 -20.37 -22.61
N LEU A 202 6.38 -20.42 -21.35
CA LEU A 202 7.79 -20.64 -20.99
C LEU A 202 8.25 -22.06 -21.37
N GLU A 203 7.43 -23.08 -21.12
CA GLU A 203 7.69 -24.46 -21.53
C GLU A 203 7.83 -24.57 -23.06
N ALA A 204 6.90 -23.99 -23.82
CA ALA A 204 6.96 -23.98 -25.29
C ALA A 204 8.19 -23.24 -25.83
N ALA A 205 8.57 -22.10 -25.22
CA ALA A 205 9.77 -21.35 -25.58
C ALA A 205 11.06 -22.14 -25.27
N GLN A 206 11.09 -22.89 -24.16
CA GLN A 206 12.21 -23.77 -23.82
C GLN A 206 12.35 -24.95 -24.79
N GLU A 207 11.24 -25.58 -25.19
CA GLU A 207 11.25 -26.66 -26.17
C GLU A 207 11.66 -26.17 -27.58
N ALA A 208 11.21 -24.98 -27.97
CA ALA A 208 11.65 -24.33 -29.21
C ALA A 208 13.15 -23.98 -29.18
N ALA A 209 13.68 -23.55 -28.03
CA ALA A 209 15.10 -23.26 -27.86
C ALA A 209 15.99 -24.51 -27.86
N LYS A 210 15.49 -25.66 -27.36
CA LYS A 210 16.22 -26.94 -27.40
C LYS A 210 16.26 -27.58 -28.78
N THR A 211 15.30 -27.26 -29.64
CA THR A 211 15.18 -27.81 -31.01
C THR A 211 15.78 -26.91 -32.09
N ALA A 212 16.21 -25.69 -31.74
CA ALA A 212 16.98 -24.83 -32.63
C ALA A 212 18.41 -25.41 -32.81
N PRO A 213 18.84 -25.72 -34.05
CA PRO A 213 20.18 -26.23 -34.27
C PRO A 213 21.22 -25.16 -33.91
N ALA A 214 22.28 -25.55 -33.21
CA ALA A 214 23.46 -24.72 -33.02
C ALA A 214 24.05 -24.39 -34.41
N GLN A 215 23.98 -23.13 -34.81
CA GLN A 215 24.70 -22.60 -35.97
C GLN A 215 26.14 -22.29 -35.59
#